data_AF-G0EHJ1-F1
#
_entry.id   AF-G0EHJ1-F1
#
_cell.length_a   1.000
_cell.length_b   1.000
_cell.length_c   1.000
_cell.angle_alpha   90.00
_cell.angle_beta   90.00
_cell.angle_gamma   90.00
#
_symmetry.space_group_name_H-M   'P 1'
#
loop_
_entity.id
_entity.type
_entity.pdbx_description
1 polymer ?
#
loop_
_entity_poly.entity_id
_entity_poly.type
_entity_poly.pdbx_seq_one_letter_code
_entity_poly.pdbx_strand_id
1 'polypeptide(L)'
;MKLSVHLAIRIDKRGKRIVVLEPGFYVYVGSGWGPGGLRARLKRHLMDRRRRLHWHIDRLLASGYARPVCVVYSVGCNAEKRIARVLSTVFDPIPGFGSSDDKESASHLFRLAASSCSGHVMCYLLVSCLTRSCGAACIAGGDVDGESCE
;
A
#
# COMPACT_ATOMS: atom_id res chain seq x y z
N MET A 1 -5.01 -2.46 -7.03
CA MET A 1 -5.92 -1.62 -7.83
C MET A 1 -5.61 -1.85 -9.30
N LYS A 2 -6.63 -1.86 -10.16
CA LYS A 2 -6.48 -1.93 -11.62
C LYS A 2 -6.81 -0.57 -12.21
N LEU A 3 -5.88 -0.01 -13.00
CA LEU A 3 -6.08 1.17 -13.82
C LEU A 3 -6.26 0.72 -15.27
N SER A 4 -7.34 1.17 -15.90
CA SER A 4 -7.75 0.65 -17.22
C SER A 4 -7.27 1.51 -18.39
N VAL A 5 -6.80 2.73 -18.14
CA VAL A 5 -6.45 3.71 -19.17
C VAL A 5 -5.13 4.41 -18.83
N HIS A 6 -4.47 4.96 -19.84
CA HIS A 6 -3.40 5.91 -19.66
C HIS A 6 -4.01 7.21 -19.09
N LEU A 7 -3.52 7.66 -17.94
CA LEU A 7 -4.18 8.69 -17.15
C LEU A 7 -3.20 9.69 -16.58
N ALA A 8 -3.36 10.96 -16.98
CA ALA A 8 -2.72 12.09 -16.32
C ALA A 8 -3.65 12.63 -15.21
N ILE A 9 -3.19 12.59 -13.95
CA ILE A 9 -3.95 13.11 -12.81
C ILE A 9 -3.19 14.19 -12.06
N ARG A 10 -3.92 15.23 -11.67
CA ARG A 10 -3.44 16.23 -10.69
C ARG A 10 -3.54 15.60 -9.30
N ILE A 11 -2.47 15.62 -8.53
CA ILE A 11 -2.44 14.92 -7.23
C ILE A 11 -2.52 15.86 -6.02
N ASP A 12 -2.01 17.09 -6.13
CA ASP A 12 -2.00 18.06 -5.05
C ASP A 12 -3.28 18.92 -5.00
N LYS A 13 -3.57 19.51 -3.82
CA LYS A 13 -4.73 20.39 -3.62
C LYS A 13 -4.68 21.66 -4.48
N ARG A 14 -3.47 22.15 -4.76
CA ARG A 14 -3.23 23.32 -5.63
C ARG A 14 -3.15 22.94 -7.11
N GLY A 15 -3.12 21.64 -7.41
CA GLY A 15 -3.06 21.04 -8.74
C GLY A 15 -1.80 21.39 -9.55
N LYS A 16 -0.72 21.83 -8.91
CA LYS A 16 0.55 22.11 -9.60
C LYS A 16 1.28 20.85 -10.04
N ARG A 17 0.98 19.70 -9.44
CA ARG A 17 1.67 18.43 -9.70
C ARG A 17 0.78 17.47 -10.45
N ILE A 18 1.20 17.13 -11.67
CA ILE A 18 0.59 16.11 -12.52
C ILE A 18 1.45 14.86 -12.46
N VAL A 19 0.78 13.71 -12.37
CA VAL A 19 1.40 12.39 -12.47
C VAL A 19 0.75 11.67 -13.64
N VAL A 20 1.56 11.05 -14.48
CA VAL A 20 1.11 10.21 -15.59
C VAL A 20 1.20 8.76 -15.16
N LEU A 21 0.10 8.04 -15.33
CA LEU A 21 -0.03 6.63 -14.97
C LEU A 21 -0.41 5.83 -16.21
N GLU A 22 0.32 4.77 -16.45
CA GLU A 22 0.00 3.81 -17.52
C GLU A 22 -1.06 2.80 -17.05
N PRO A 23 -1.82 2.20 -17.98
CA PRO A 23 -2.68 1.07 -17.63
C PRO A 23 -1.90 -0.04 -16.91
N GLY A 24 -2.54 -0.68 -15.94
CA GLY A 24 -1.93 -1.78 -15.20
C GLY A 24 -2.39 -1.90 -13.76
N PHE A 25 -1.63 -2.67 -12.98
CA PHE A 25 -1.91 -2.89 -11.57
C PHE A 25 -1.03 -2.02 -10.68
N TYR A 26 -1.66 -1.50 -9.63
CA TYR A 26 -1.04 -0.59 -8.67
C TYR A 26 -1.35 -1.03 -7.24
N VAL A 27 -0.36 -0.87 -6.36
CA VAL A 27 -0.52 -1.02 -4.92
C VAL A 27 -0.38 0.34 -4.28
N TYR A 28 -1.34 0.69 -3.41
CA TYR A 28 -1.31 1.91 -2.62
C TYR A 28 -1.23 1.55 -1.14
N VAL A 29 -0.33 2.20 -0.42
CA VAL A 29 -0.17 2.05 1.03
C VAL A 29 -0.65 3.33 1.70
N GLY A 30 -1.29 3.19 2.86
CA GLY A 30 -1.77 4.34 3.60
C GLY A 30 -2.19 3.98 5.02
N SER A 31 -2.04 4.91 5.96
CA SER A 31 -2.56 4.72 7.32
C SER A 31 -4.08 4.86 7.41
N GLY A 32 -4.62 4.09 8.36
CA GLY A 32 -6.00 4.16 8.84
C GLY A 32 -6.15 4.79 10.23
N TRP A 33 -5.16 5.53 10.73
CA TRP A 33 -5.14 6.11 12.09
C TRP A 33 -5.91 7.43 12.23
N GLY A 34 -6.46 7.97 11.14
CA GLY A 34 -7.25 9.20 11.18
C GLY A 34 -8.64 9.03 11.82
N PRO A 35 -9.42 10.12 11.92
CA PRO A 35 -10.77 10.09 12.47
C PRO A 35 -11.66 9.01 11.83
N GLY A 36 -12.30 8.19 12.66
CA GLY A 36 -13.13 7.05 12.22
C GLY A 36 -12.35 5.77 11.86
N GLY A 37 -11.03 5.81 11.97
CA GLY A 37 -10.15 4.63 11.88
C GLY A 37 -10.15 3.94 10.50
N LEU A 38 -9.70 2.68 10.51
CA LEU A 38 -9.64 1.83 9.32
C LEU A 38 -10.99 1.71 8.62
N ARG A 39 -12.09 1.52 9.37
CA ARG A 39 -13.44 1.38 8.80
C ARG A 39 -13.84 2.60 7.97
N ALA A 40 -13.58 3.82 8.48
CA ALA A 40 -13.88 5.04 7.74
C ALA A 40 -13.00 5.18 6.48
N ARG A 41 -11.73 4.78 6.56
CA ARG A 41 -10.80 4.79 5.42
C ARG A 41 -11.24 3.83 4.32
N LEU A 42 -11.59 2.60 4.68
CA LEU A 42 -12.09 1.59 3.74
C LEU A 42 -13.39 2.05 3.09
N LYS A 43 -14.36 2.52 3.89
CA LYS A 43 -15.63 3.05 3.37
C LYS A 43 -15.39 4.17 2.35
N ARG A 44 -14.45 5.10 2.62
CA ARG A 44 -14.14 6.19 1.68
C ARG A 44 -13.53 5.69 0.36
N HIS A 45 -12.64 4.70 0.41
CA HIS A 45 -11.95 4.21 -0.79
C HIS A 45 -12.80 3.25 -1.63
N LEU A 46 -13.67 2.48 -0.99
CA LEU A 46 -14.53 1.50 -1.67
C LEU A 46 -15.84 2.08 -2.18
N MET A 47 -16.22 3.29 -1.76
CA MET A 47 -17.42 3.97 -2.27
C MET A 47 -17.18 4.62 -3.64
N ASP A 48 -18.19 4.53 -4.51
CA ASP A 48 -18.16 5.14 -5.85
C ASP A 48 -18.27 6.67 -5.81
N ARG A 49 -19.04 7.22 -4.87
CA ARG A 49 -19.24 8.68 -4.76
C ARG A 49 -18.48 9.28 -3.58
N ARG A 50 -17.33 9.90 -3.87
CA ARG A 50 -16.52 10.64 -2.90
C ARG A 50 -16.93 12.12 -2.86
N ARG A 51 -17.41 12.59 -1.70
CA ARG A 51 -17.85 13.98 -1.49
C ARG A 51 -16.70 14.99 -1.38
N ARG A 52 -15.51 14.56 -0.96
CA ARG A 52 -14.32 15.42 -0.76
C ARG A 52 -13.05 14.66 -1.09
N LEU A 53 -12.18 15.27 -1.89
CA LEU A 53 -10.88 14.71 -2.31
C LEU A 53 -9.79 15.20 -1.35
N HIS A 54 -9.40 14.37 -0.40
CA HIS A 54 -8.40 14.72 0.61
C HIS A 54 -7.02 14.21 0.22
N TRP A 55 -6.91 12.91 -0.03
CA TRP A 55 -5.67 12.21 -0.33
C TRP A 55 -5.41 12.13 -1.84
N HIS A 56 -4.18 11.84 -2.25
CA HIS A 56 -3.86 11.66 -3.68
C HIS A 56 -4.65 10.47 -4.26
N ILE A 57 -4.77 9.37 -3.51
CA ILE A 57 -5.54 8.19 -3.91
C ILE A 57 -7.03 8.51 -4.12
N ASP A 58 -7.61 9.48 -3.39
CA ASP A 58 -9.01 9.87 -3.58
C ASP A 58 -9.24 10.38 -5.01
N ARG A 59 -8.27 11.12 -5.57
CA ARG A 59 -8.35 11.70 -6.92
C ARG A 59 -8.23 10.62 -7.99
N LEU A 60 -7.32 9.67 -7.80
CA LEU A 60 -7.16 8.53 -8.69
C LEU A 60 -8.43 7.68 -8.72
N LEU A 61 -8.99 7.34 -7.55
CA LEU A 61 -10.23 6.58 -7.46
C LEU A 61 -11.47 7.37 -7.92
N ALA A 62 -11.47 8.69 -7.80
CA ALA A 62 -12.55 9.54 -8.31
C ALA A 62 -12.55 9.69 -9.84
N SER A 63 -11.45 9.34 -10.53
CA SER A 63 -11.39 9.34 -11.99
C SER A 63 -12.32 8.31 -12.65
N GLY A 64 -12.77 7.29 -11.90
CA GLY A 64 -13.60 6.19 -12.41
C GLY A 64 -12.82 5.12 -13.19
N TYR A 65 -11.58 5.41 -13.61
CA TYR A 65 -10.75 4.48 -14.38
C TYR A 65 -9.91 3.54 -13.53
N ALA A 66 -9.78 3.86 -12.23
CA ALA A 66 -9.01 3.09 -11.27
C ALA A 66 -9.94 2.42 -10.25
N ARG A 67 -9.89 1.09 -10.16
CA ARG A 67 -10.76 0.31 -9.26
C ARG A 67 -9.94 -0.48 -8.24
N PRO A 68 -10.31 -0.47 -6.95
CA PRO A 68 -9.78 -1.40 -5.96
C PRO A 68 -10.06 -2.84 -6.41
N VAL A 69 -9.09 -3.73 -6.23
CA VAL A 69 -9.21 -5.16 -6.59
C VAL A 69 -9.10 -6.03 -5.33
N CYS A 70 -8.19 -5.65 -4.43
CA CYS A 70 -7.98 -6.28 -3.14
C CYS A 70 -7.65 -5.18 -2.12
N VAL A 71 -7.99 -5.44 -0.87
CA VAL A 71 -7.64 -4.62 0.29
C VAL A 71 -6.95 -5.52 1.31
N VAL A 72 -5.75 -5.11 1.72
CA VAL A 72 -4.99 -5.74 2.81
C VAL A 72 -4.82 -4.70 3.90
N TYR A 73 -4.99 -5.10 5.16
CA TYR A 73 -4.85 -4.22 6.30
C TYR A 73 -4.21 -4.95 7.48
N SER A 74 -3.54 -4.18 8.34
CA SER A 74 -3.06 -4.62 9.65
C SER A 74 -3.68 -3.76 10.74
N VAL A 75 -3.80 -4.32 11.94
CA VAL A 75 -4.36 -3.66 13.13
C VAL A 75 -3.32 -3.70 14.25
N GLY A 76 -3.22 -2.63 15.02
CA GLY A 76 -2.34 -2.58 16.20
C GLY A 76 -0.87 -2.23 15.93
N CYS A 77 -0.46 -1.96 14.68
CA CYS A 77 0.89 -1.50 14.36
C CYS A 77 0.87 -0.39 13.30
N ASN A 78 1.74 0.61 13.43
CA ASN A 78 1.97 1.60 12.37
C ASN A 78 3.04 1.09 11.39
N ALA A 79 2.60 0.24 10.45
CA ALA A 79 3.50 -0.41 9.48
C ALA A 79 3.61 0.33 8.14
N GLU A 80 2.93 1.47 7.97
CA GLU A 80 2.81 2.18 6.67
C GLU A 80 4.19 2.43 6.02
N LYS A 81 5.10 3.09 6.74
CA LYS A 81 6.46 3.39 6.23
C LYS A 81 7.27 2.14 5.93
N ARG A 82 7.19 1.14 6.81
CA ARG A 82 7.92 -0.13 6.64
C ARG A 82 7.45 -0.85 5.37
N ILE A 83 6.13 -0.91 5.15
CA ILE A 83 5.55 -1.50 3.96
C ILE A 83 5.94 -0.68 2.72
N ALA A 84 5.82 0.65 2.75
CA ALA A 84 6.21 1.50 1.63
C ALA A 84 7.69 1.30 1.23
N ARG A 85 8.59 1.20 2.23
CA ARG A 85 10.01 0.91 2.00
C ARG A 85 10.22 -0.45 1.33
N VAL A 86 9.61 -1.51 1.83
CA VAL A 86 9.72 -2.85 1.22
C VAL A 86 9.14 -2.87 -0.20
N LEU A 87 7.99 -2.24 -0.43
CA LEU A 87 7.41 -2.21 -1.77
C LEU A 87 8.27 -1.45 -2.77
N SER A 88 8.99 -0.42 -2.32
CA SER A 88 9.89 0.34 -3.19
C SER A 88 11.08 -0.47 -3.71
N THR A 89 11.43 -1.60 -3.09
CA THR A 89 12.50 -2.49 -3.57
C THR A 89 12.02 -3.54 -4.56
N VAL A 90 10.70 -3.72 -4.71
CA VAL A 90 10.09 -4.79 -5.52
C VAL A 90 9.26 -4.24 -6.68
N PHE A 91 8.67 -3.05 -6.52
CA PHE A 91 7.77 -2.44 -7.47
C PHE A 91 8.19 -1.01 -7.81
N ASP A 92 7.77 -0.54 -8.98
CA ASP A 92 8.14 0.79 -9.47
C ASP A 92 7.39 1.87 -8.68
N PRO A 93 8.06 2.70 -7.87
CA PRO A 93 7.40 3.77 -7.14
C PRO A 93 6.94 4.88 -8.08
N ILE A 94 5.79 5.49 -7.79
CA ILE A 94 5.29 6.67 -8.49
C ILE A 94 5.67 7.92 -7.69
N PRO A 95 6.76 8.63 -8.01
CA PRO A 95 7.36 9.58 -7.08
C PRO A 95 6.41 10.69 -6.63
N GLY A 96 6.38 10.94 -5.32
CA GLY A 96 5.57 11.96 -4.64
C GLY A 96 4.08 11.67 -4.55
N PHE A 97 3.64 10.47 -4.93
CA PHE A 97 2.26 10.06 -4.74
C PHE A 97 2.04 9.59 -3.30
N GLY A 98 1.21 10.30 -2.53
CA GLY A 98 0.85 9.91 -1.16
C GLY A 98 1.94 10.13 -0.11
N SER A 99 3.11 10.67 -0.48
CA SER A 99 4.24 10.94 0.42
C SER A 99 4.39 12.42 0.82
N SER A 100 3.33 13.22 0.71
CA SER A 100 3.42 14.66 1.03
C SER A 100 3.71 14.94 2.51
N ASP A 101 3.26 14.05 3.38
CA ASP A 101 3.47 14.05 4.83
C ASP A 101 4.54 13.04 5.28
N ASP A 102 5.14 12.29 4.35
CA ASP A 102 6.16 11.30 4.62
C ASP A 102 7.44 11.60 3.83
N LYS A 103 8.40 12.23 4.51
CA LYS A 103 9.69 12.62 3.92
C LYS A 103 10.63 11.43 3.67
N GLU A 104 10.37 10.27 4.27
CA GLU A 104 11.24 9.09 4.16
C GLU A 104 10.87 8.21 2.97
N SER A 105 9.61 8.22 2.55
CA SER A 105 9.13 7.40 1.43
C SER A 105 9.06 8.23 0.15
N ALA A 106 9.72 7.76 -0.91
CA ALA A 106 9.62 8.41 -2.23
C ALA A 106 8.18 8.38 -2.78
N SER A 107 7.42 7.34 -2.45
CA SER A 107 6.02 7.17 -2.84
C SER A 107 5.28 6.21 -1.91
N HIS A 108 3.96 6.31 -1.92
CA HIS A 108 3.01 5.35 -1.36
C HIS A 108 2.17 4.66 -2.44
N LEU A 109 2.43 4.93 -3.72
CA LEU A 109 1.81 4.26 -4.86
C LEU A 109 2.88 3.60 -5.71
N PHE A 110 2.71 2.31 -5.99
CA PHE A 110 3.68 1.50 -6.71
C PHE A 110 3.00 0.81 -7.88
N ARG A 111 3.63 0.78 -9.05
CA ARG A 111 3.19 0.02 -10.22
C ARG A 111 3.80 -1.37 -10.15
N LEU A 112 2.99 -2.39 -10.40
CA LEU A 112 3.48 -3.75 -10.57
C LEU A 112 4.17 -3.84 -11.94
N ALA A 113 5.48 -4.09 -11.94
CA ALA A 113 6.23 -4.32 -13.17
C ALA A 113 5.76 -5.64 -13.81
N ALA A 114 5.51 -5.61 -15.12
CA ALA A 114 5.04 -6.78 -15.87
C ALA A 114 6.15 -7.82 -16.14
N SER A 115 7.41 -7.51 -15.82
CA SER A 115 8.55 -8.13 -16.51
C SER A 115 9.02 -9.49 -15.99
N SER A 116 8.64 -9.96 -14.78
CA SER A 116 9.23 -11.21 -14.25
C SER A 116 8.39 -12.00 -13.23
N CYS A 117 7.07 -12.04 -13.36
CA CYS A 117 6.25 -12.83 -12.42
C CYS A 117 5.33 -13.82 -13.15
N SER A 118 5.82 -15.05 -13.33
CA SER A 118 4.99 -16.21 -13.67
C SER A 118 3.83 -16.32 -12.68
N GLY A 119 2.60 -16.06 -13.17
CA GLY A 119 1.34 -16.70 -12.79
C GLY A 119 0.81 -16.64 -11.35
N HIS A 120 1.61 -16.41 -10.31
CA HIS A 120 1.20 -16.64 -8.91
C HIS A 120 1.39 -15.47 -7.94
N VAL A 121 2.00 -14.35 -8.36
CA VAL A 121 2.28 -13.23 -7.45
C VAL A 121 1.08 -12.30 -7.24
N MET A 122 -0.02 -12.47 -7.99
CA MET A 122 -1.14 -11.51 -8.01
C MET A 122 -2.12 -11.60 -6.82
N CYS A 123 -1.99 -12.60 -5.94
CA CYS A 123 -2.83 -12.74 -4.73
C CYS A 123 -2.05 -12.87 -3.40
N TYR A 124 -0.74 -13.10 -3.47
CA TYR A 124 0.09 -13.53 -2.33
C TYR A 124 0.94 -12.42 -1.70
N LEU A 125 0.53 -11.15 -1.76
CA LEU A 125 0.99 -10.20 -0.74
C LEU A 125 0.23 -10.47 0.58
N LEU A 126 0.42 -11.70 1.07
CA LEU A 126 0.02 -12.26 2.36
C LEU A 126 0.63 -11.39 3.47
N VAL A 127 -0.20 -10.92 4.40
CA VAL A 127 -0.43 -11.58 5.70
C VAL A 127 0.88 -11.87 6.45
N SER A 128 1.12 -11.07 7.48
CA SER A 128 1.68 -11.54 8.73
C SER A 128 1.03 -10.74 9.85
N CYS A 129 -0.13 -11.22 10.32
CA CYS A 129 -0.58 -11.02 11.70
C CYS A 129 -1.72 -11.98 12.01
N LEU A 130 -1.34 -13.23 12.30
CA LEU A 130 -2.03 -14.17 13.18
C LEU A 130 -0.86 -14.98 13.77
N THR A 131 -0.54 -14.99 15.06
CA THR A 131 -1.30 -14.74 16.29
C THR A 131 -0.36 -14.25 17.41
N ARG A 132 -0.93 -13.64 18.46
CA ARG A 132 -0.24 -13.26 19.72
C ARG A 132 0.71 -14.35 20.22
N SER A 133 1.91 -13.95 20.66
CA SER A 133 2.33 -13.99 22.07
C SER A 133 3.73 -13.39 22.24
N CYS A 134 4.03 -12.95 23.45
CA CYS A 134 5.33 -12.51 23.92
C CYS A 134 6.50 -13.36 23.41
N GLY A 135 7.66 -12.72 23.23
CA GLY A 135 8.95 -13.41 23.08
C GLY A 135 9.83 -12.75 22.02
N ALA A 136 10.82 -11.97 22.48
CA ALA A 136 11.91 -11.55 21.63
C ALA A 136 12.76 -12.77 21.25
N ALA A 137 12.60 -13.29 20.03
CA ALA A 137 13.57 -14.12 19.31
C ALA A 137 12.87 -14.66 18.06
N CYS A 138 13.46 -14.44 16.87
CA CYS A 138 13.38 -15.32 15.69
C CYS A 138 13.95 -14.58 14.46
N ILE A 139 15.25 -14.31 14.47
CA ILE A 139 16.10 -14.47 13.27
C ILE A 139 17.40 -15.07 13.80
N ALA A 140 17.43 -16.39 14.02
CA ALA A 140 18.66 -17.13 14.26
C ALA A 140 18.83 -18.08 13.07
N GLY A 141 19.87 -17.83 12.28
CA GLY A 141 20.51 -18.91 11.56
C GLY A 141 21.46 -19.64 12.52
N GLY A 142 21.63 -20.94 12.31
CA GLY A 142 22.78 -21.69 12.80
C GLY A 142 22.61 -22.41 14.13
N ASP A 143 22.58 -23.73 14.00
CA ASP A 143 23.22 -24.73 14.86
C ASP A 143 22.51 -25.29 16.11
N VAL A 144 22.34 -26.62 16.01
CA VAL A 144 22.28 -27.66 17.03
C VAL A 144 23.00 -27.30 18.34
N ASP A 145 22.30 -27.40 19.46
CA ASP A 145 22.39 -28.55 20.38
C ASP A 145 21.33 -28.39 21.49
N GLY A 146 20.83 -29.54 21.96
CA GLY A 146 19.72 -29.59 22.89
C GLY A 146 20.08 -29.18 24.31
N GLU A 147 19.09 -28.69 25.05
CA GLU A 147 18.97 -29.00 26.47
C GLU A 147 17.50 -28.82 26.89
N SER A 148 16.95 -29.86 27.52
CA SER A 148 15.65 -29.87 28.19
C SER A 148 15.60 -28.83 29.31
N CYS A 149 14.41 -28.37 29.67
CA CYS A 149 14.07 -28.21 31.08
C CYS A 149 12.57 -28.13 31.32
N GLU A 150 12.25 -28.60 32.53
CA GLU A 150 10.97 -28.80 33.22
C GLU A 150 10.17 -27.52 33.49
#